data_AF-A0A9E3VV61-F1
#
_entry.id   AF-A0A9E3VV61-F1
#
_cell.length_a   1.000
_cell.length_b   1.000
_cell.length_c   1.000
_cell.angle_alpha   90.00
_cell.angle_beta   90.00
_cell.angle_gamma   90.00
#
_symmetry.space_group_name_H-M   'P 1'
#
loop_
_entity.id
_entity.type
_entity.pdbx_description
1 polymer ?
#
loop_
_entity_poly.entity_id
_entity_poly.type
_entity_poly.pdbx_seq_one_letter_code
_entity_poly.pdbx_strand_id
1 'polypeptide(L)'
;MSAELTLLFLEKRVEASRLCASITEPFATGTEPAKPEVLAGDFQQVANALGDCLAELKTLNDGLEKDNSLEAGDIRHVRGRIGTAVGEVARAAQDFAAQIRFFEAMNPNDADKTKPALDKFEDVEKSTREFTIPEGPEEGAELAPADDTGLSPEHDDVDPMLM
;
A
#
# COMPACT_ATOMS: atom_id res chain seq x y z
N MET A 1 -5.45 -11.43 -19.27
CA MET A 1 -5.01 -11.58 -17.87
C MET A 1 -6.09 -10.92 -17.03
N SER A 2 -6.64 -11.56 -15.99
CA SER A 2 -7.73 -10.96 -15.20
C SER A 2 -7.20 -9.79 -14.36
N ALA A 3 -8.05 -8.79 -14.10
CA ALA A 3 -7.71 -7.63 -13.28
C ALA A 3 -7.13 -8.02 -11.91
N GLU A 4 -7.69 -9.07 -11.30
CA GLU A 4 -7.23 -9.60 -10.02
C GLU A 4 -5.81 -10.19 -10.07
N LEU A 5 -5.48 -10.91 -11.15
CA LEU A 5 -4.16 -11.51 -11.30
C LEU A 5 -3.11 -10.42 -11.54
N THR A 6 -3.42 -9.42 -12.37
CA THR A 6 -2.56 -8.24 -12.58
C THR A 6 -2.34 -7.50 -11.26
N LEU A 7 -3.40 -7.26 -10.48
CA LEU A 7 -3.31 -6.62 -9.18
C LEU A 7 -2.44 -7.42 -8.20
N LEU A 8 -2.57 -8.74 -8.16
CA LEU A 8 -1.74 -9.59 -7.30
C LEU A 8 -0.25 -9.42 -7.62
N PHE A 9 0.13 -9.38 -8.90
CA PHE A 9 1.52 -9.13 -9.29
C PHE A 9 2.00 -7.74 -8.85
N LEU A 10 1.16 -6.72 -8.96
CA LEU A 10 1.48 -5.36 -8.52
C LEU A 10 1.66 -5.29 -7.01
N GLU A 11 0.74 -5.86 -6.24
CA GLU A 11 0.83 -5.93 -4.77
C GLU A 11 2.15 -6.60 -4.33
N LYS A 12 2.55 -7.70 -4.99
CA LYS A 12 3.81 -8.39 -4.67
C LYS A 12 5.06 -7.61 -5.04
N ARG A 13 5.02 -6.81 -6.12
CA ARG A 13 6.12 -5.89 -6.45
C ARG A 13 6.27 -4.80 -5.40
N VAL A 14 5.16 -4.20 -4.97
CA VAL A 14 5.16 -3.16 -3.92
C VAL A 14 5.63 -3.73 -2.58
N GLU A 15 5.15 -4.92 -2.20
CA GLU A 15 5.58 -5.63 -1.00
C GLU A 15 7.10 -5.89 -1.00
N ALA A 16 7.66 -6.33 -2.14
CA ALA A 16 9.09 -6.53 -2.28
C ALA A 16 9.87 -5.21 -2.12
N SER A 17 9.41 -4.10 -2.72
CA SER A 17 10.04 -2.79 -2.56
C SER A 17 10.00 -2.31 -1.11
N ARG A 18 8.90 -2.54 -0.40
CA ARG A 18 8.79 -2.21 1.03
C ARG A 18 9.71 -3.07 1.90
N LEU A 19 9.84 -4.36 1.59
CA LEU A 19 10.80 -5.23 2.27
C LEU A 19 12.22 -4.71 2.05
N CYS A 20 12.57 -4.31 0.82
CA CYS A 20 13.85 -3.66 0.55
C CYS A 20 14.03 -2.41 1.42
N ALA A 21 13.03 -1.51 1.49
CA ALA A 21 13.09 -0.33 2.36
C ALA A 21 13.30 -0.70 3.84
N SER A 22 12.58 -1.69 4.36
CA SER A 22 12.72 -2.11 5.77
C SER A 22 14.09 -2.73 6.09
N ILE A 23 14.72 -3.38 5.10
CA ILE A 23 16.05 -4.00 5.26
C ILE A 23 17.15 -2.95 5.04
N THR A 24 16.88 -1.92 4.23
CA THR A 24 17.78 -0.77 4.02
C THR A 24 17.54 0.35 5.04
N GLU A 25 16.78 0.11 6.11
CA GLU A 25 16.86 0.93 7.33
C GLU A 25 18.34 1.10 7.64
N PRO A 26 18.81 2.35 7.64
CA PRO A 26 20.12 2.69 7.18
C PRO A 26 21.15 2.02 8.07
N PHE A 27 22.13 1.31 7.50
CA PHE A 27 23.46 1.29 8.11
C PHE A 27 23.52 0.74 9.56
N ALA A 28 22.53 -0.02 10.02
CA ALA A 28 22.47 -0.58 11.38
C ALA A 28 23.60 -1.60 11.67
N THR A 29 24.36 -2.01 10.64
CA THR A 29 25.52 -2.89 10.76
C THR A 29 26.86 -2.19 10.49
N GLY A 30 26.90 -0.87 10.28
CA GLY A 30 28.16 -0.13 10.13
C GLY A 30 28.99 -0.46 8.87
N THR A 31 28.40 -1.12 7.88
CA THR A 31 29.04 -1.37 6.58
C THR A 31 28.78 -0.21 5.65
N GLU A 32 29.83 0.56 5.33
CA GLU A 32 29.81 1.50 4.20
C GLU A 32 29.33 0.79 2.93
N PRO A 33 28.45 1.41 2.12
CA PRO A 33 28.11 0.90 0.81
C PRO A 33 29.40 0.76 0.00
N ALA A 34 29.59 -0.39 -0.63
CA ALA A 34 30.84 -0.76 -1.30
C ALA A 34 31.26 0.19 -2.45
N LYS A 35 30.40 1.15 -2.83
CA LYS A 35 30.64 2.39 -3.61
C LYS A 35 29.37 3.28 -3.59
N PRO A 36 29.45 4.58 -3.25
CA PRO A 36 28.33 5.53 -3.35
C PRO A 36 27.60 5.54 -4.70
N GLU A 37 28.33 5.33 -5.81
CA GLU A 37 27.76 5.32 -7.16
C GLU A 37 26.80 4.15 -7.39
N VAL A 38 27.06 3.01 -6.74
CA VAL A 38 26.21 1.81 -6.85
C VAL A 38 24.89 2.06 -6.10
N LEU A 39 24.98 2.65 -4.91
CA LEU A 39 23.81 2.96 -4.08
C LEU A 39 22.88 3.97 -4.75
N ALA A 40 23.43 5.03 -5.35
CA ALA A 40 22.64 6.00 -6.10
C ALA A 40 21.91 5.35 -7.30
N GLY A 41 22.58 4.41 -7.99
CA GLY A 41 21.98 3.61 -9.05
C GLY A 41 20.83 2.73 -8.56
N ASP A 42 21.01 2.07 -7.42
CA ASP A 42 20.00 1.21 -6.80
C ASP A 42 18.76 2.02 -6.39
N PHE A 43 18.95 3.17 -5.73
CA PHE A 43 17.84 4.07 -5.39
C PHE A 43 17.07 4.53 -6.63
N GLN A 44 17.79 4.89 -7.70
CA GLN A 44 17.15 5.31 -8.95
C GLN A 44 16.34 4.18 -9.57
N GLN A 45 16.85 2.94 -9.53
CA GLN A 45 16.17 1.77 -10.07
C GLN A 45 14.89 1.47 -9.29
N VAL A 46 14.93 1.57 -7.96
CA VAL A 46 13.76 1.41 -7.10
C VAL A 46 12.73 2.52 -7.34
N ALA A 47 13.16 3.79 -7.43
CA ALA A 47 12.27 4.91 -7.73
C ALA A 47 11.56 4.75 -9.08
N ASN A 48 12.28 4.26 -10.09
CA ASN A 48 11.69 3.91 -11.40
C ASN A 48 10.65 2.78 -11.26
N ALA A 49 10.99 1.70 -10.56
CA ALA A 49 10.10 0.56 -10.39
C ALA A 49 8.82 0.91 -9.64
N LEU A 50 8.89 1.76 -8.60
CA LEU A 50 7.70 2.26 -7.89
C LEU A 50 6.84 3.14 -8.79
N GLY A 51 7.45 4.01 -9.59
CA GLY A 51 6.74 4.83 -10.58
C GLY A 51 6.01 3.98 -11.63
N ASP A 52 6.66 2.93 -12.13
CA ASP A 52 6.06 1.99 -13.08
C ASP A 52 4.89 1.23 -12.43
N CYS A 53 5.05 0.76 -11.19
CA CYS A 53 3.96 0.12 -10.43
C CYS A 53 2.77 1.06 -10.27
N LEU A 54 3.00 2.33 -9.95
CA LEU A 54 1.95 3.32 -9.80
C LEU A 54 1.22 3.59 -11.11
N ALA A 55 1.94 3.70 -12.23
CA ALA A 55 1.35 3.87 -13.56
C ALA A 55 0.51 2.65 -13.99
N GLU A 56 0.98 1.43 -13.68
CA GLU A 56 0.24 0.20 -13.91
C GLU A 56 -1.03 0.12 -13.04
N LEU A 57 -0.95 0.51 -11.76
CA LEU A 57 -2.11 0.62 -10.87
C LEU A 57 -3.15 1.63 -11.39
N LYS A 58 -2.70 2.77 -11.91
CA LYS A 58 -3.58 3.79 -12.52
C LYS A 58 -4.29 3.25 -13.74
N THR A 59 -3.53 2.61 -14.63
CA THR A 59 -4.05 1.98 -15.85
C THR A 59 -5.08 0.90 -15.52
N LEU A 60 -4.81 0.09 -14.49
CA LEU A 60 -5.75 -0.92 -14.02
C LEU A 60 -7.04 -0.28 -13.51
N ASN A 61 -6.94 0.72 -12.61
CA ASN A 61 -8.09 1.42 -12.04
C ASN A 61 -9.01 2.06 -13.10
N ASP A 62 -8.41 2.73 -14.09
CA ASP A 62 -9.13 3.40 -15.19
C ASP A 62 -9.76 2.40 -16.18
N GLY A 63 -9.29 1.15 -16.16
CA GLY A 63 -9.78 0.05 -16.98
C GLY A 63 -10.97 -0.70 -16.39
N LEU A 64 -11.18 -0.66 -15.06
CA LEU A 64 -12.17 -1.50 -14.39
C LEU A 64 -13.61 -1.28 -14.88
N GLU A 65 -14.01 -0.03 -15.12
CA GLU A 65 -15.38 0.28 -15.60
C GLU A 65 -15.61 -0.11 -17.07
N LYS A 66 -14.54 -0.40 -17.81
CA LYS A 66 -14.62 -0.83 -19.21
C LYS A 66 -14.70 -2.35 -19.35
N ASP A 67 -14.46 -3.08 -18.25
CA ASP A 67 -14.51 -4.53 -18.23
C ASP A 67 -15.94 -5.00 -17.95
N ASN A 68 -16.67 -5.33 -19.02
CA ASN A 68 -18.04 -5.83 -18.94
C ASN A 68 -18.17 -7.22 -18.28
N SER A 69 -17.05 -7.87 -17.91
CA SER A 69 -17.06 -9.15 -17.20
C SER A 69 -17.11 -9.01 -15.68
N LEU A 70 -16.90 -7.81 -15.14
CA LEU A 70 -16.90 -7.55 -13.70
C LEU A 70 -18.25 -7.00 -13.23
N GLU A 71 -18.75 -7.52 -12.12
CA GLU A 71 -19.92 -6.95 -11.46
C GLU A 71 -19.52 -5.71 -10.63
N ALA A 72 -20.50 -4.86 -10.30
CA ALA A 72 -20.24 -3.64 -9.52
C ALA A 72 -19.61 -3.92 -8.15
N GLY A 73 -19.91 -5.09 -7.55
CA GLY A 73 -19.28 -5.56 -6.32
C GLY A 73 -17.79 -5.86 -6.50
N ASP A 74 -17.42 -6.55 -7.58
CA ASP A 74 -16.03 -6.90 -7.89
C ASP A 74 -15.21 -5.65 -8.23
N ILE A 75 -15.78 -4.71 -8.99
CA ILE A 75 -15.14 -3.43 -9.30
C ILE A 75 -14.82 -2.68 -7.99
N ARG A 76 -15.76 -2.65 -7.04
CA ARG A 76 -15.53 -2.01 -5.73
C ARG A 76 -14.43 -2.74 -4.95
N HIS A 77 -14.45 -4.06 -4.93
CA HIS A 77 -13.43 -4.87 -4.25
C HIS A 77 -12.03 -4.62 -4.81
N VAL A 78 -11.87 -4.65 -6.13
CA VAL A 78 -10.60 -4.42 -6.81
C VAL A 78 -10.12 -2.98 -6.58
N ARG A 79 -11.01 -1.99 -6.62
CA ARG A 79 -10.68 -0.58 -6.29
C ARG A 79 -10.16 -0.42 -4.86
N GLY A 80 -10.77 -1.09 -3.89
CA GLY A 80 -10.31 -1.07 -2.50
C GLY A 80 -8.88 -1.60 -2.37
N ARG A 81 -8.58 -2.73 -3.01
CA ARG A 81 -7.23 -3.31 -3.02
C ARG A 81 -6.22 -2.46 -3.77
N ILE A 82 -6.59 -1.84 -4.91
CA ILE A 82 -5.75 -0.84 -5.58
C ILE A 82 -5.43 0.29 -4.62
N GLY A 83 -6.41 0.76 -3.86
CA GLY A 83 -6.20 1.80 -2.85
C GLY A 83 -5.18 1.42 -1.79
N THR A 84 -5.27 0.19 -1.27
CA THR A 84 -4.25 -0.35 -0.35
C THR A 84 -2.87 -0.39 -1.02
N ALA A 85 -2.75 -0.90 -2.24
CA ALA A 85 -1.49 -0.99 -2.97
C ALA A 85 -0.87 0.40 -3.22
N VAL A 86 -1.69 1.39 -3.58
CA VAL A 86 -1.25 2.79 -3.76
C VAL A 86 -0.75 3.38 -2.44
N GLY A 87 -1.45 3.12 -1.33
CA GLY A 87 -1.01 3.52 0.00
C GLY A 87 0.34 2.91 0.40
N GLU A 88 0.56 1.64 0.06
CA GLU A 88 1.86 0.97 0.28
C GLU A 88 2.97 1.54 -0.63
N VAL A 89 2.66 1.92 -1.88
CA VAL A 89 3.62 2.63 -2.75
C VAL A 89 4.02 3.97 -2.14
N ALA A 90 3.06 4.74 -1.62
CA ALA A 90 3.34 6.01 -0.97
C ALA A 90 4.27 5.84 0.25
N ARG A 91 3.99 4.85 1.10
CA ARG A 91 4.85 4.51 2.25
C ARG A 91 6.26 4.13 1.82
N ALA A 92 6.39 3.21 0.85
CA ALA A 92 7.70 2.80 0.35
C ALA A 92 8.50 3.99 -0.21
N ALA A 93 7.86 4.88 -0.97
CA ALA A 93 8.50 6.07 -1.50
C ALA A 93 8.98 7.03 -0.38
N GLN A 94 8.18 7.21 0.68
CA GLN A 94 8.56 8.01 1.84
C GLN A 94 9.75 7.40 2.60
N ASP A 95 9.74 6.08 2.79
CA ASP A 95 10.82 5.36 3.48
C ASP A 95 12.16 5.48 2.73
N PHE A 96 12.15 5.28 1.41
CA PHE A 96 13.36 5.46 0.60
C PHE A 96 13.83 6.91 0.54
N ALA A 97 12.92 7.89 0.45
CA ALA A 97 13.27 9.30 0.52
C ALA A 97 13.95 9.65 1.87
N ALA A 98 13.46 9.08 2.98
CA ALA A 98 14.09 9.25 4.29
C ALA A 98 15.49 8.63 4.35
N GLN A 99 15.68 7.44 3.75
CA GLN A 99 16.98 6.79 3.67
C GLN A 99 18.00 7.59 2.85
N ILE A 100 17.58 8.16 1.71
CA ILE A 100 18.44 9.03 0.92
C ILE A 100 18.87 10.23 1.76
N ARG A 101 17.94 10.92 2.43
CA ARG A 101 18.28 12.08 3.27
C ARG A 101 19.25 11.72 4.39
N PHE A 102 19.13 10.52 4.97
CA PHE A 102 20.08 10.02 5.97
C PHE A 102 21.46 9.75 5.35
N PHE A 103 21.50 9.12 4.16
CA PHE A 103 22.74 8.91 3.42
C PHE A 103 23.46 10.22 3.09
N GLU A 104 22.72 11.23 2.62
CA GLU A 104 23.22 12.57 2.30
C GLU A 104 23.79 13.29 3.54
N ALA A 105 23.15 13.12 4.70
CA ALA A 105 23.64 13.67 5.96
C ALA A 105 24.98 13.04 6.41
N MET A 106 25.19 11.75 6.12
CA MET A 106 26.46 11.06 6.40
C MET A 106 27.53 11.30 5.32
N ASN A 107 27.12 11.53 4.08
CA ASN A 107 28.00 11.65 2.91
C ASN A 107 27.68 12.93 2.11
N PRO A 108 27.92 14.13 2.67
CA PRO A 108 27.48 15.39 2.07
C PRO A 108 28.10 15.68 0.70
N ASN A 109 29.29 15.14 0.41
CA ASN A 109 29.95 15.30 -0.88
C ASN A 109 29.29 14.47 -2.00
N ASP A 110 28.42 13.52 -1.67
CA ASP A 110 27.76 12.62 -2.61
C ASP A 110 26.27 12.96 -2.81
N ALA A 111 25.74 13.99 -2.14
CA ALA A 111 24.31 14.33 -2.18
C ALA A 111 23.78 14.63 -3.58
N ASP A 112 24.59 15.26 -4.43
CA ASP A 112 24.21 15.53 -5.83
C ASP A 112 23.97 14.24 -6.64
N LYS A 113 24.53 13.10 -6.23
CA LYS A 113 24.36 11.81 -6.91
C LYS A 113 23.01 11.16 -6.63
N THR A 114 22.43 11.39 -5.44
CA THR A 114 21.17 10.77 -5.00
C THR A 114 19.95 11.65 -5.27
N LYS A 115 20.15 12.94 -5.51
CA LYS A 115 19.09 13.92 -5.79
C LYS A 115 18.08 13.49 -6.87
N PRO A 116 18.48 12.92 -8.03
CA PRO A 116 17.50 12.48 -9.04
C PRO A 116 16.56 11.39 -8.54
N ALA A 117 17.05 10.49 -7.69
CA ALA A 117 16.22 9.44 -7.09
C ALA A 117 15.28 10.01 -6.02
N LEU A 118 15.78 10.95 -5.19
CA LEU A 118 14.98 11.64 -4.18
C LEU A 118 13.81 12.39 -4.81
N ASP A 119 14.07 13.22 -5.82
CA ASP A 119 13.05 13.97 -6.55
C ASP A 119 11.98 13.01 -7.10
N LYS A 120 12.41 11.86 -7.63
CA LYS A 120 11.48 10.85 -8.16
C LYS A 120 10.65 10.17 -7.09
N PHE A 121 11.19 9.87 -5.91
CA PHE A 121 10.40 9.33 -4.79
C PHE A 121 9.34 10.34 -4.33
N GLU A 122 9.69 11.63 -4.25
CA GLU A 122 8.73 12.69 -3.92
C GLU A 122 7.63 12.83 -4.98
N ASP A 123 7.98 12.70 -6.26
CA ASP A 123 7.00 12.71 -7.35
C ASP A 123 6.08 11.48 -7.32
N VAL A 124 6.60 10.30 -7.00
CA VAL A 124 5.80 9.08 -6.79
C VAL A 124 4.82 9.27 -5.64
N GLU A 125 5.28 9.78 -4.49
CA GLU A 125 4.41 10.07 -3.33
C GLU A 125 3.30 11.04 -3.71
N LYS A 126 3.62 12.16 -4.37
CA LYS A 126 2.62 13.14 -4.81
C LYS A 126 1.61 12.53 -5.77
N SER A 127 2.09 11.71 -6.72
CA SER A 127 1.26 11.07 -7.75
C SER A 127 0.26 10.07 -7.15
N THR A 128 0.52 9.51 -5.97
CA THR A 128 -0.45 8.65 -5.28
C THR A 128 -1.74 9.39 -4.91
N ARG A 129 -1.68 10.72 -4.73
CA ARG A 129 -2.83 11.56 -4.37
C ARG A 129 -3.82 11.76 -5.52
N GLU A 130 -3.41 11.45 -6.75
CA GLU A 130 -4.29 11.49 -7.92
C GLU A 130 -5.29 10.32 -7.93
N PHE A 131 -5.08 9.32 -7.08
CA PHE A 131 -6.01 8.21 -6.93
C PHE A 131 -7.16 8.61 -6.02
N THR A 132 -8.33 8.84 -6.60
CA THR A 132 -9.59 8.85 -5.86
C THR A 132 -9.94 7.42 -5.48
N ILE A 133 -9.52 7.01 -4.29
CA ILE A 133 -9.92 5.74 -3.69
C ILE A 133 -11.27 5.98 -3.01
N PRO A 134 -12.37 5.33 -3.42
CA PRO A 134 -13.61 5.43 -2.67
C PRO A 134 -13.37 4.91 -1.26
N GLU A 135 -13.82 5.66 -0.24
CA GLU A 135 -13.74 5.21 1.16
C GLU A 135 -14.27 3.78 1.23
N GLY A 136 -13.38 2.85 1.62
CA GLY A 136 -13.79 1.52 2.03
C GLY A 136 -14.73 1.65 3.23
N PRO A 137 -15.58 0.64 3.51
CA PRO A 137 -16.36 0.66 4.73
C PRO A 137 -15.39 0.86 5.90
N GLU A 138 -15.69 1.82 6.78
CA GLU A 138 -14.85 2.15 7.94
C GLU A 138 -14.39 0.86 8.63
N GLU A 139 -13.07 0.73 8.86
CA GLU A 139 -12.53 -0.26 9.80
C GLU A 139 -13.22 -0.02 11.15
N GLY A 140 -14.23 -0.83 11.47
CA GLY A 140 -15.11 -0.60 12.62
C GLY A 140 -16.59 -0.91 12.38
N ALA A 141 -17.00 -1.24 11.15
CA ALA A 141 -18.27 -1.95 10.93
C ALA A 141 -18.11 -3.38 11.46
N GLU A 142 -18.08 -3.52 12.79
CA GLU A 142 -18.31 -4.77 13.49
C GLU A 142 -19.51 -5.43 12.82
N LEU A 143 -19.28 -6.62 12.25
CA LEU A 143 -20.36 -7.56 12.01
C LEU A 143 -20.99 -7.78 13.37
N ALA A 144 -22.06 -7.03 13.66
CA ALA A 144 -22.93 -7.33 14.78
C ALA A 144 -23.18 -8.84 14.69
N PRO A 145 -22.89 -9.63 15.74
CA PRO A 145 -23.24 -11.03 15.72
C PRO A 145 -24.73 -11.07 15.38
N ALA A 146 -25.06 -11.85 14.35
CA ALA A 146 -26.45 -12.15 14.06
C ALA A 146 -26.99 -12.82 15.33
N ASP A 147 -27.69 -12.04 16.16
CA ASP A 147 -28.35 -12.56 17.33
C ASP A 147 -29.32 -13.64 16.85
N ASP A 148 -28.99 -14.83 17.30
CA ASP A 148 -29.66 -16.08 17.11
C ASP A 148 -31.10 -16.02 17.64
N THR A 149 -31.89 -16.98 17.19
CA THR A 149 -33.15 -17.44 17.77
C THR A 149 -34.42 -16.62 17.50
N GLY A 150 -35.14 -17.07 16.46
CA GLY A 150 -36.59 -16.89 16.35
C GLY A 150 -37.33 -17.69 17.43
N LEU A 151 -37.39 -17.16 18.65
CA LEU A 151 -38.35 -17.60 19.67
C LEU A 151 -39.05 -16.38 20.25
N SER A 152 -40.32 -16.24 19.88
CA SER A 152 -41.26 -15.26 20.45
C SER A 152 -41.36 -15.43 21.97
N PRO A 153 -41.55 -14.34 22.74
CA PRO A 153 -41.81 -14.46 24.17
C PRO A 153 -43.24 -14.96 24.38
N GLU A 154 -43.39 -16.22 24.82
CA GLU A 154 -44.63 -16.66 25.43
C GLU A 154 -44.75 -15.99 26.81
N HIS A 155 -45.87 -15.30 26.96
CA HIS A 155 -46.34 -14.69 28.18
C HIS A 155 -46.72 -15.76 29.22
N ASP A 156 -46.56 -15.35 30.48
CA ASP A 156 -47.26 -15.81 31.68
C ASP A 156 -46.96 -17.24 32.17
N ASP A 157 -46.23 -17.35 33.28
CA ASP A 157 -46.89 -17.78 34.51
C ASP A 157 -46.08 -17.44 35.78
N VAL A 158 -46.86 -17.14 36.80
CA VAL A 158 -46.53 -16.66 38.14
C VAL A 158 -46.09 -17.84 39.02
N ASP A 159 -45.05 -17.69 39.85
CA ASP A 159 -45.11 -17.78 41.33
C ASP A 159 -43.70 -17.86 41.96
N PRO A 160 -43.30 -16.93 42.86
CA PRO A 160 -42.07 -17.02 43.63
C PRO A 160 -42.35 -17.54 45.04
N MET A 161 -42.16 -18.83 45.35
CA MET A 161 -41.83 -19.34 46.72
C MET A 161 -41.56 -20.85 46.72
N LEU A 162 -40.64 -21.30 47.59
CA LEU A 162 -40.37 -22.67 48.09
C LEU A 162 -39.18 -23.43 47.45
N MET A 163 -37.94 -23.12 47.86
CA MET A 163 -37.21 -23.84 48.93
C MET A 163 -35.87 -23.16 49.24
#